data_AF-A0A0H2RRF1-F1
#
_entry.id   AF-A0A0H2RRF1-F1
#
_cell.length_a   1.000
_cell.length_b   1.000
_cell.length_c   1.000
_cell.angle_alpha   90.00
_cell.angle_beta   90.00
_cell.angle_gamma   90.00
#
_symmetry.space_group_name_H-M   'P 1'
#
loop_
_entity.id
_entity.type
_entity.pdbx_description
1 polymer ?
#
loop_
_entity_poly.entity_id
_entity_poly.type
_entity_poly.pdbx_seq_one_letter_code
_entity_poly.pdbx_strand_id
1 'polypeptide(L)'
;MNIPSFDSLVGTELSKVFEQLQTARYFSLAGLSILYYDLILTLSSELSKIWSLEVRLGRALRAAYFVDRYAAAAIQVLYLCVFPFPVADLTAKWCIGSGVIIVAWTLVIGLCGEGLVIYVICCSWDWRRRAVRSLVVGWVLVTLAATISLALCLRAFLKQGAITFIDTSHHYARPVRNAF
;
A
#
# COMPACT_ATOMS: atom_id res chain seq x y z
N MET A 1 4.70 46.58 1.09
CA MET A 1 4.61 45.11 1.26
C MET A 1 4.82 44.48 -0.11
N ASN A 2 5.92 43.75 -0.31
CA ASN A 2 6.15 43.02 -1.56
C ASN A 2 5.38 41.69 -1.49
N ILE A 3 4.34 41.55 -2.29
CA ILE A 3 3.59 40.30 -2.42
C ILE A 3 4.41 39.40 -3.34
N PRO A 4 4.79 38.18 -2.93
CA PRO A 4 5.51 37.25 -3.81
C PRO A 4 4.65 36.93 -5.03
N SER A 5 5.28 36.93 -6.21
CA SER A 5 4.61 36.57 -7.46
C SER A 5 4.00 35.17 -7.37
N PHE A 6 2.80 34.98 -7.91
CA PHE A 6 2.10 33.70 -7.92
C PHE A 6 2.98 32.55 -8.45
N ASP A 7 3.79 32.82 -9.48
CA ASP A 7 4.71 31.85 -10.08
C ASP A 7 5.78 31.36 -9.09
N SER A 8 6.28 32.25 -8.21
CA SER A 8 7.24 31.86 -7.18
C SER A 8 6.62 30.93 -6.12
N LEU A 9 5.35 31.15 -5.77
CA LEU A 9 4.64 30.30 -4.82
C LEU A 9 4.39 28.91 -5.41
N VAL A 10 3.86 28.85 -6.64
CA VAL A 10 3.59 27.59 -7.36
C VAL A 10 4.87 26.79 -7.56
N GLY A 11 5.98 27.44 -7.93
CA GLY A 11 7.27 26.76 -8.09
C GLY A 11 7.77 26.11 -6.80
N THR A 12 7.65 26.79 -5.65
CA THR A 12 8.10 26.24 -4.36
C THR A 12 7.25 25.04 -3.91
N GLU A 13 5.92 25.11 -4.02
CA GLU A 13 5.06 23.98 -3.60
C GLU A 13 5.24 22.77 -4.52
N LEU A 14 5.37 22.99 -5.84
CA LEU A 14 5.60 21.92 -6.79
C LEU A 14 6.94 21.21 -6.56
N SER A 15 8.00 21.96 -6.23
CA SER A 15 9.31 21.38 -5.91
C SER A 15 9.26 20.47 -4.68
N LYS A 16 8.55 20.87 -3.62
CA LYS A 16 8.38 20.06 -2.40
C LYS A 16 7.62 18.77 -2.69
N VAL A 17 6.54 18.83 -3.48
CA VAL A 17 5.76 17.64 -3.85
C VAL A 17 6.63 16.67 -4.65
N PHE A 18 7.46 17.20 -5.57
CA PHE A 18 8.37 16.38 -6.35
C PHE A 18 9.44 15.70 -5.47
N GLU A 19 10.04 16.43 -4.53
CA GLU A 19 11.00 15.86 -3.56
C GLU A 19 10.37 14.77 -2.68
N GLN A 20 9.14 14.98 -2.21
CA GLN A 20 8.40 13.99 -1.43
C GLN A 20 8.11 12.73 -2.26
N LEU A 21 7.69 12.90 -3.52
CA LEU A 21 7.43 11.79 -4.43
C LEU A 21 8.71 11.00 -4.72
N GLN A 22 9.82 11.69 -4.95
CA GLN A 22 11.11 11.07 -5.20
C GLN A 22 11.63 10.33 -3.95
N THR A 23 11.47 10.92 -2.78
CA THR A 23 11.81 10.29 -1.49
C THR A 23 10.99 9.03 -1.28
N ALA A 24 9.67 9.10 -1.45
CA ALA A 24 8.78 7.95 -1.34
C ALA A 24 9.19 6.83 -2.31
N ARG A 25 9.54 7.18 -3.56
CA ARG A 25 10.02 6.22 -4.56
C ARG A 25 11.30 5.51 -4.13
N TYR A 26 12.29 6.24 -3.60
CA TYR A 26 13.53 5.61 -3.13
C TYR A 26 13.28 4.70 -1.92
N PHE A 27 12.43 5.11 -0.99
CA PHE A 27 12.04 4.24 0.13
C PHE A 27 11.32 2.98 -0.35
N SER A 28 10.40 3.09 -1.31
CA SER A 28 9.71 1.92 -1.88
C SER A 28 10.68 0.98 -2.60
N LEU A 29 11.64 1.50 -3.36
CA LEU A 29 12.67 0.68 -4.03
C LEU A 29 13.60 -0.01 -3.03
N ALA A 30 14.04 0.71 -2.00
CA ALA A 30 14.85 0.15 -0.93
C ALA A 30 14.07 -0.95 -0.19
N GLY A 31 12.82 -0.68 0.18
CA GLY A 31 11.93 -1.66 0.81
C GLY A 31 11.70 -2.90 -0.05
N LEU A 32 11.47 -2.72 -1.35
CA LEU A 32 11.37 -3.83 -2.31
C LEU A 32 12.66 -4.65 -2.35
N SER A 33 13.81 -4.00 -2.43
CA SER A 33 15.11 -4.68 -2.52
C SER A 33 15.38 -5.54 -1.27
N ILE A 34 15.06 -5.02 -0.08
CA ILE A 34 15.19 -5.75 1.18
C ILE A 34 14.22 -6.93 1.21
N LEU A 35 12.95 -6.71 0.83
CA LEU A 35 11.94 -7.79 0.77
C LEU A 35 12.35 -8.91 -0.19
N TYR A 36 12.86 -8.57 -1.38
CA TYR A 36 13.34 -9.57 -2.35
C TYR A 36 14.58 -10.30 -1.86
N TYR A 37 15.51 -9.58 -1.25
CA TYR A 37 16.72 -10.18 -0.67
C TYR A 37 16.38 -11.16 0.45
N ASP A 38 15.52 -10.75 1.39
CA ASP A 38 15.00 -11.60 2.46
C ASP A 38 14.26 -12.82 1.90
N LEU A 39 13.41 -12.60 0.87
CA LEU A 39 12.71 -13.68 0.19
C LEU A 39 13.68 -14.71 -0.39
N ILE A 40 14.71 -14.29 -1.12
CA ILE A 40 15.70 -15.21 -1.70
C ILE A 40 16.43 -16.01 -0.62
N LEU A 41 16.82 -15.37 0.48
CA LEU A 41 17.55 -16.02 1.57
C LEU A 41 16.70 -17.04 2.33
N THR A 42 15.44 -16.70 2.64
CA THR A 42 14.63 -17.53 3.53
C THR A 42 13.80 -18.57 2.78
N LEU A 43 13.56 -18.40 1.48
CA LEU A 43 12.66 -19.24 0.67
C LEU A 43 12.90 -20.75 0.85
N SER A 44 14.14 -21.21 0.72
CA SER A 44 14.47 -22.64 0.83
C SER A 44 14.16 -23.19 2.23
N SER A 45 14.53 -22.41 3.26
CA SER A 45 14.33 -22.80 4.66
C SER A 45 12.85 -22.77 5.07
N GLU A 46 12.08 -21.85 4.53
CA GLU A 46 10.66 -21.69 4.83
C GLU A 46 9.84 -22.72 4.08
N LEU A 47 10.17 -22.99 2.81
CA LEU A 47 9.51 -24.04 2.04
C LEU A 47 9.69 -25.42 2.72
N SER A 48 10.89 -25.75 3.17
CA SER A 48 11.10 -27.03 3.85
C SER A 48 10.27 -27.14 5.15
N LYS A 49 10.23 -26.09 5.98
CA LYS A 49 9.50 -26.09 7.26
C LYS A 49 7.99 -26.03 7.12
N ILE A 50 7.48 -25.17 6.25
CA ILE A 50 6.04 -24.90 6.11
C ILE A 50 5.34 -26.06 5.40
N TRP A 51 6.01 -26.67 4.42
CA TRP A 51 5.46 -27.80 3.69
C TRP A 51 5.62 -29.14 4.40
N SER A 52 6.59 -29.28 5.32
CA SER A 52 6.75 -30.48 6.15
C SER A 52 5.74 -30.59 7.30
N LEU A 53 5.03 -29.51 7.64
CA LEU A 53 4.03 -29.51 8.71
C LEU A 53 2.77 -30.27 8.26
N GLU A 54 2.62 -31.55 8.65
CA GLU A 54 1.47 -32.43 8.32
C GLU A 54 0.14 -32.03 9.00
N VAL A 55 0.11 -30.97 9.79
CA VAL A 55 -1.05 -30.59 10.60
C VAL A 55 -2.20 -30.08 9.73
N ARG A 56 -3.45 -30.41 10.09
CA ARG A 56 -4.69 -30.05 9.39
C ARG A 56 -4.93 -28.53 9.26
N LEU A 57 -4.44 -27.74 10.23
CA LEU A 57 -4.37 -26.26 10.18
C LEU A 57 -3.35 -25.73 9.15
N GLY A 58 -2.49 -26.61 8.63
CA GLY A 58 -1.41 -26.29 7.70
C GLY A 58 -1.89 -25.64 6.42
N ARG A 59 -3.07 -25.97 5.86
CA ARG A 59 -3.51 -25.36 4.59
C ARG A 59 -3.82 -23.86 4.73
N ALA A 60 -4.53 -23.46 5.78
CA ALA A 60 -4.87 -22.06 6.00
C ALA A 60 -3.63 -21.23 6.37
N LEU A 61 -2.75 -21.79 7.21
CA LEU A 61 -1.48 -21.13 7.57
C LEU A 61 -0.55 -21.01 6.36
N ARG A 62 -0.46 -22.05 5.52
CA ARG A 62 0.28 -22.01 4.24
C ARG A 62 -0.26 -20.94 3.30
N ALA A 63 -1.59 -20.84 3.18
CA ALA A 63 -2.23 -19.83 2.35
C ALA A 63 -1.98 -18.42 2.90
N ALA A 64 -2.19 -18.19 4.20
CA ALA A 64 -1.92 -16.91 4.84
C ALA A 64 -0.45 -16.50 4.68
N TYR A 65 0.48 -17.44 4.86
CA TYR A 65 1.90 -17.23 4.67
C TYR A 65 2.24 -16.89 3.22
N PHE A 66 1.65 -17.62 2.26
CA PHE A 66 1.86 -17.35 0.85
C PHE A 66 1.32 -15.96 0.45
N VAL A 67 0.14 -15.59 0.95
CA VAL A 67 -0.45 -14.27 0.71
C VAL A 67 0.43 -13.18 1.32
N ASP A 68 0.84 -13.33 2.58
CA ASP A 68 1.66 -12.34 3.26
C ASP A 68 2.99 -12.08 2.53
N ARG A 69 3.73 -13.14 2.16
CA ARG A 69 5.02 -13.00 1.47
C ARG A 69 4.91 -12.62 0.01
N TYR A 70 4.19 -13.40 -0.79
CA TYR A 70 4.21 -13.26 -2.25
C TYR A 70 3.24 -12.19 -2.74
N ALA A 71 2.09 -12.02 -2.09
CA ALA A 71 1.20 -10.92 -2.46
C ALA A 71 1.80 -9.57 -2.05
N ALA A 72 2.54 -9.48 -0.94
CA ALA A 72 3.28 -8.25 -0.58
C ALA A 72 4.31 -7.87 -1.65
N ALA A 73 5.12 -8.83 -2.10
CA ALA A 73 6.08 -8.61 -3.18
C ALA A 73 5.37 -8.17 -4.48
N ALA A 74 4.30 -8.88 -4.87
CA ALA A 74 3.53 -8.55 -6.07
C ALA A 74 2.89 -7.16 -6.01
N ILE A 75 2.33 -6.78 -4.85
CA ILE A 75 1.71 -5.46 -4.65
C ILE A 75 2.74 -4.35 -4.63
N GLN A 76 3.94 -4.57 -4.09
CA GLN A 76 5.00 -3.58 -4.16
C GLN A 76 5.51 -3.38 -5.59
N VAL A 77 5.60 -4.45 -6.38
CA VAL A 77 5.88 -4.34 -7.83
C VAL A 77 4.76 -3.56 -8.52
N LEU A 78 3.49 -3.87 -8.24
CA LEU A 78 2.36 -3.13 -8.80
C LEU A 78 2.41 -1.64 -8.43
N TYR A 79 2.70 -1.32 -7.16
CA TYR A 79 2.86 0.04 -6.67
C TYR A 79 3.94 0.79 -7.44
N LEU A 80 5.09 0.15 -7.65
CA LEU A 80 6.18 0.70 -8.45
C LEU A 80 5.90 0.77 -9.95
N CYS A 81 4.97 -0.02 -10.49
CA CYS A 81 4.54 0.14 -11.87
C CYS A 81 3.56 1.31 -12.05
N VAL A 82 2.77 1.61 -11.03
CA VAL A 82 1.64 2.56 -11.11
C VAL A 82 2.04 3.98 -10.70
N PHE A 83 2.77 4.15 -9.60
CA PHE A 83 3.00 5.47 -9.00
C PHE A 83 4.22 6.24 -9.53
N PRO A 84 5.39 5.62 -9.80
CA PRO A 84 6.58 6.37 -10.20
C PRO A 84 6.76 6.50 -11.73
N PHE A 85 6.01 5.75 -12.55
CA PHE A 85 6.09 5.85 -14.01
C PHE A 85 4.87 6.59 -14.55
N PRO A 86 5.02 7.88 -14.95
CA PRO A 86 3.94 8.59 -15.60
C PRO A 86 3.69 7.94 -16.97
N VAL A 87 2.70 7.06 -17.04
CA VAL A 87 2.17 6.60 -18.32
C VAL A 87 1.39 7.79 -18.90
N ALA A 88 1.75 8.22 -20.11
CA ALA A 88 1.23 9.44 -20.74
C ALA A 88 -0.31 9.52 -20.80
N ASP A 89 -1.00 8.38 -20.70
CA ASP A 89 -2.46 8.24 -20.81
C ASP A 89 -3.14 7.69 -19.53
N LEU A 90 -2.62 8.04 -18.34
CA LEU A 90 -3.26 7.66 -17.07
C LEU A 90 -4.61 8.36 -16.89
N THR A 91 -5.69 7.66 -17.22
CA THR A 91 -7.05 8.14 -16.92
C THR A 91 -7.30 8.16 -15.41
N ALA A 92 -8.08 9.13 -14.92
CA ALA A 92 -8.46 9.23 -13.50
C ALA A 92 -9.10 7.94 -12.97
N LYS A 93 -9.87 7.23 -13.81
CA LYS A 93 -10.47 5.93 -13.47
C LYS A 93 -9.41 4.87 -13.15
N TRP A 94 -8.30 4.87 -13.88
CA TRP A 94 -7.21 3.93 -13.68
C TRP A 94 -6.48 4.20 -12.36
N CYS A 95 -6.18 5.48 -12.06
CA CYS A 95 -5.56 5.88 -10.79
C CYS A 95 -6.44 5.53 -9.58
N ILE A 96 -7.75 5.76 -9.68
CA ILE A 96 -8.70 5.40 -8.62
C ILE A 96 -8.77 3.88 -8.46
N GLY A 97 -8.89 3.14 -9.57
CA GLY A 97 -8.97 1.68 -9.56
C GLY A 97 -7.72 1.04 -8.96
N SER A 98 -6.53 1.47 -9.39
CA SER A 98 -5.26 0.95 -8.88
C SER A 98 -5.06 1.31 -7.40
N GLY A 99 -5.41 2.53 -6.98
CA GLY A 99 -5.35 2.96 -5.59
C GLY A 99 -6.23 2.10 -4.67
N VAL A 100 -7.48 1.83 -5.07
CA VAL A 100 -8.40 0.96 -4.32
C VAL A 100 -7.86 -0.47 -4.22
N ILE A 101 -7.34 -1.02 -5.33
CA ILE A 101 -6.77 -2.38 -5.35
C ILE A 101 -5.57 -2.47 -4.41
N ILE A 102 -4.63 -1.52 -4.49
CA ILE A 102 -3.43 -1.49 -3.63
C ILE A 102 -3.84 -1.45 -2.17
N VAL A 103 -4.75 -0.54 -1.81
CA VAL A 103 -5.31 -0.42 -0.46
C VAL A 103 -5.93 -1.72 0.03
N ALA A 104 -6.80 -2.33 -0.77
CA ALA A 104 -7.52 -3.54 -0.38
C ALA A 104 -6.53 -4.69 -0.13
N TRP A 105 -5.54 -4.84 -1.00
CA TRP A 105 -4.51 -5.87 -0.84
C TRP A 105 -3.57 -5.59 0.33
N THR A 106 -3.18 -4.35 0.59
CA THR A 106 -2.38 -4.00 1.78
C THR A 106 -3.09 -4.41 3.06
N LEU A 107 -4.42 -4.26 3.14
CA LEU A 107 -5.20 -4.73 4.29
C LEU A 107 -5.20 -6.26 4.40
N VAL A 108 -5.36 -6.97 3.29
CA VAL A 108 -5.32 -8.44 3.26
C VAL A 108 -3.96 -8.96 3.70
N ILE A 109 -2.88 -8.40 3.17
CA ILE A 109 -1.50 -8.74 3.53
C ILE A 109 -1.29 -8.46 5.03
N GLY A 110 -1.65 -7.27 5.51
CA GLY A 110 -1.51 -6.92 6.93
C GLY A 110 -2.26 -7.88 7.86
N LEU A 111 -3.50 -8.23 7.53
CA LEU A 111 -4.29 -9.21 8.28
C LEU A 111 -3.63 -10.60 8.31
N CYS A 112 -3.09 -11.05 7.17
CA CYS A 112 -2.38 -12.33 7.09
C CYS A 112 -1.06 -12.32 7.88
N GLY A 113 -0.23 -11.29 7.69
CA GLY A 113 1.07 -11.15 8.34
C GLY A 113 0.98 -10.99 9.85
N GLU A 114 0.19 -10.03 10.32
CA GLU A 114 -0.01 -9.82 11.77
C GLU A 114 -0.65 -11.06 12.42
N GLY A 115 -1.61 -11.69 11.74
CA GLY A 115 -2.23 -12.93 12.19
C GLY A 115 -1.23 -14.08 12.36
N LEU A 116 -0.28 -14.22 11.42
CA LEU A 116 0.80 -15.21 11.51
C LEU A 116 1.75 -14.90 12.67
N VAL A 117 2.14 -13.64 12.87
CA VAL A 117 3.00 -13.23 13.99
C VAL A 117 2.34 -13.59 15.32
N ILE A 118 1.06 -13.26 15.48
CA ILE A 118 0.29 -13.58 16.70
C ILE A 118 0.20 -15.09 16.88
N TYR A 119 -0.05 -15.84 15.81
CA TYR A 119 -0.08 -17.29 15.85
C TYR A 119 1.25 -17.87 16.37
N VAL A 120 2.39 -17.41 15.83
CA VAL A 120 3.73 -17.85 16.26
C VAL A 120 3.98 -17.51 17.73
N ILE A 121 3.60 -16.31 18.16
CA ILE A 121 3.69 -15.88 19.56
C ILE A 121 2.83 -16.78 20.47
N CYS A 122 1.61 -17.11 20.05
CA CYS A 122 0.70 -17.97 20.81
C CYS A 122 1.24 -19.40 20.93
N CYS A 123 1.83 -19.94 19.87
CA CYS A 123 2.52 -21.23 19.89
C CYS A 123 3.73 -21.22 20.82
N SER A 124 4.50 -20.13 20.85
CA SER A 124 5.69 -19.99 21.71
C SER A 124 5.35 -19.88 23.21
N TRP A 125 4.12 -19.48 23.54
CA TRP A 125 3.62 -19.35 24.92
C TRP A 125 2.68 -20.50 25.35
N ASP A 126 2.75 -21.65 24.70
CA ASP A 126 1.92 -22.82 24.99
C ASP A 126 0.43 -22.51 25.11
N TRP A 127 -0.06 -21.56 24.29
CA TRP A 127 -1.48 -21.20 24.24
C TRP A 127 -2.10 -20.78 25.58
N ARG A 128 -1.35 -20.12 26.47
CA ARG A 128 -1.89 -19.58 27.73
C ARG A 128 -3.11 -18.68 27.49
N ARG A 129 -4.30 -19.18 27.84
CA ARG A 129 -5.61 -18.58 27.49
C ARG A 129 -5.74 -17.08 27.75
N ARG A 130 -5.17 -16.56 28.83
CA ARG A 130 -5.24 -15.11 29.17
C ARG A 130 -4.40 -14.25 28.21
N ALA A 131 -3.16 -14.67 27.94
CA ALA A 131 -2.26 -13.95 27.05
C ALA A 131 -2.77 -13.97 25.61
N VAL A 132 -3.20 -15.14 25.13
CA VAL A 132 -3.76 -15.31 23.78
C VAL A 132 -4.99 -14.40 23.57
N ARG A 133 -5.91 -14.36 24.53
CA ARG A 133 -7.09 -13.47 24.45
C ARG A 133 -6.70 -12.00 24.38
N SER A 134 -5.77 -11.56 25.22
CA SER A 134 -5.31 -10.17 25.22
C SER A 134 -4.64 -9.79 23.89
N LEU A 135 -3.81 -10.68 23.33
CA LEU A 135 -3.14 -10.45 22.05
C LEU A 135 -4.14 -10.39 20.89
N VAL A 136 -5.08 -11.33 20.83
CA VAL A 136 -6.10 -11.36 19.77
C VAL A 136 -7.01 -10.13 19.85
N VAL A 137 -7.42 -9.71 21.04
CA VAL A 137 -8.23 -8.49 21.21
C VAL A 137 -7.43 -7.24 20.80
N GLY A 138 -6.17 -7.13 21.24
CA GLY A 138 -5.31 -6.02 20.88
C GLY A 138 -5.10 -5.93 19.36
N TRP A 139 -4.85 -7.06 18.71
CA TRP A 139 -4.74 -7.15 17.26
C TRP A 139 -6.00 -6.69 16.54
N VAL A 140 -7.17 -7.24 16.91
CA VAL A 140 -8.44 -6.87 16.28
C VAL A 140 -8.69 -5.36 16.42
N LEU A 141 -8.38 -4.77 17.58
CA LEU A 141 -8.54 -3.33 17.80
C LEU A 141 -7.59 -2.50 16.93
N VAL A 142 -6.31 -2.89 16.85
CA VAL A 142 -5.30 -2.20 16.03
C VAL A 142 -5.65 -2.28 14.55
N THR A 143 -6.02 -3.47 14.05
CA THR A 143 -6.40 -3.63 12.65
C THR A 143 -7.70 -2.89 12.32
N LEU A 144 -8.66 -2.86 13.25
CA LEU A 144 -9.89 -2.09 13.05
C LEU A 144 -9.63 -0.58 13.04
N ALA A 145 -8.72 -0.08 13.90
CA ALA A 145 -8.31 1.31 13.85
C ALA A 145 -7.59 1.65 12.53
N ALA A 146 -6.65 0.81 12.10
CA ALA A 146 -5.91 1.00 10.86
C ALA A 146 -6.82 0.99 9.62
N THR A 147 -7.78 0.07 9.55
CA THR A 147 -8.75 -0.01 8.45
C THR A 147 -9.65 1.22 8.39
N ILE A 148 -10.14 1.73 9.54
CA ILE A 148 -10.92 2.97 9.60
C ILE A 148 -10.09 4.16 9.14
N SER A 149 -8.87 4.34 9.66
CA SER A 149 -7.99 5.43 9.26
C SER A 149 -7.72 5.40 7.75
N LEU A 150 -7.45 4.22 7.20
CA LEU A 150 -7.15 4.06 5.79
C LEU A 150 -8.38 4.30 4.91
N ALA A 151 -9.58 3.88 5.34
CA ALA A 151 -10.83 4.19 4.65
C ALA A 151 -11.15 5.70 4.64
N LEU A 152 -10.87 6.40 5.74
CA LEU A 152 -11.00 7.86 5.82
C LEU A 152 -10.02 8.56 4.88
N CYS A 153 -8.76 8.12 4.83
CA CYS A 153 -7.75 8.64 3.90
C CYS A 153 -8.17 8.41 2.45
N LEU A 154 -8.62 7.21 2.10
CA LEU A 154 -9.10 6.90 0.75
C LEU A 154 -10.31 7.76 0.38
N ARG A 155 -11.26 7.96 1.31
CA ARG A 155 -12.41 8.83 1.09
C ARG A 155 -11.99 10.28 0.84
N ALA A 156 -11.00 10.79 1.59
CA ALA A 156 -10.47 12.14 1.39
C ALA A 156 -9.79 12.28 0.02
N PHE A 157 -8.97 11.29 -0.35
CA PHE A 157 -8.31 11.23 -1.65
C PHE A 157 -9.31 11.20 -2.82
N LEU A 158 -10.34 10.34 -2.74
CA LEU A 158 -11.38 10.26 -3.76
C LEU A 158 -12.16 11.57 -3.90
N LYS A 159 -12.43 12.26 -2.79
CA LYS A 159 -13.09 13.59 -2.83
C LYS A 159 -12.19 14.64 -3.49
N GLN A 160 -10.91 14.71 -3.13
CA GLN A 160 -9.98 15.69 -3.68
C GLN A 160 -9.69 15.44 -5.16
N GLY A 161 -9.46 14.17 -5.55
CA GLY A 161 -9.25 13.78 -6.94
C GLY A 161 -10.45 14.10 -7.81
N ALA A 162 -11.68 13.84 -7.34
CA ALA A 162 -12.89 14.21 -8.07
C ALA A 162 -12.95 15.72 -8.37
N ILE A 163 -12.49 16.58 -7.46
CA ILE A 163 -12.54 18.05 -7.63
C ILE A 163 -11.47 18.53 -8.62
N THR A 164 -10.24 18.04 -8.52
CA THR A 164 -9.11 18.50 -9.37
C THR A 164 -9.21 18.04 -10.84
N PHE A 165 -9.81 16.88 -11.10
CA PHE A 165 -10.02 16.41 -12.47
C PHE A 165 -11.18 17.13 -13.20
N ILE A 166 -12.20 17.61 -12.47
CA ILE A 166 -13.29 18.39 -13.08
C ILE A 166 -12.74 19.73 -13.60
N ASP A 167 -11.87 20.39 -12.85
CA ASP A 167 -11.34 21.71 -13.20
C ASP A 167 -10.40 21.68 -14.42
N THR A 168 -9.56 20.64 -14.52
CA THR A 168 -8.66 20.46 -15.67
C THR A 168 -9.43 20.17 -16.96
N SER A 169 -10.52 19.39 -16.90
CA SER A 169 -11.34 19.12 -18.09
C SER A 169 -12.02 20.36 -18.66
N HIS A 170 -12.42 21.32 -17.80
CA HIS A 170 -13.02 22.58 -18.24
C HIS A 170 -12.01 23.54 -18.88
N HIS A 171 -10.74 23.49 -18.47
CA HIS A 171 -9.70 24.35 -19.05
C HIS A 171 -9.23 23.90 -20.44
N TYR A 172 -9.22 22.60 -20.73
CA TYR A 172 -8.89 22.07 -22.06
C TYR A 172 -10.07 22.04 -23.03
N ALA A 173 -11.30 22.22 -22.54
CA ALA A 173 -12.50 22.30 -23.37
C ALA A 173 -12.75 23.70 -23.98
N ARG A 174 -11.80 24.65 -23.88
CA ARG A 174 -11.89 25.87 -24.71
C ARG A 174 -11.58 25.47 -26.17
N PRO A 175 -12.55 25.61 -27.10
CA PRO A 175 -12.27 25.37 -28.50
C PRO A 175 -11.19 26.36 -28.93
N VAL A 176 -10.11 25.83 -29.51
CA VAL A 176 -9.21 26.60 -30.38
C VAL A 176 -10.08 27.08 -31.53
N ARG A 177 -10.75 28.23 -31.35
CA ARG A 177 -11.44 28.93 -32.42
C ARG A 177 -10.36 29.42 -33.37
N ASN A 178 -10.19 28.65 -34.43
CA ASN A 178 -9.73 29.03 -35.76
C ASN A 178 -9.00 30.38 -35.84
N ALA A 179 -7.69 30.33 -35.73
CA ALA A 179 -6.80 31.34 -36.30
C ALA A 179 -6.28 30.79 -37.64
N PHE A 180 -7.14 30.77 -38.65
CA PHE A 180 -6.79 30.71 -40.07
C PHE A 180 -7.92 31.38 -40.86
#